data_AF-A0A7W9BL92-F1
#
_entry.id   AF-A0A7W9BL92-F1
#
_cell.length_a   1.000
_cell.length_b   1.000
_cell.length_c   1.000
_cell.angle_alpha   90.00
_cell.angle_beta   90.00
_cell.angle_gamma   90.00
#
_symmetry.space_group_name_H-M   'P 1'
#
loop_
_entity.id
_entity.type
_entity.pdbx_description
1 polymer ?
#
loop_
_entity_poly.entity_id
_entity_poly.type
_entity_poly.pdbx_seq_one_letter_code
_entity_poly.pdbx_strand_id
1 'polypeptide(L)'
;MATETVEHAASACVGPSGSAIGMPQLCADWIPNQIFWLLVTLAVIFFVLSRVALPRIASVLAERSGTITNDIAAAEDLKLKAQAAEAAYEKALADARTEAAKIVAEAKAEIQTELDAELAKADKVISEKTAESEVAIAEIRDGAVKSVSDVAKDTAGEIVAAFGGKADAKTVTAAVTARMKG
;
A
#
# COMPACT_ATOMS: atom_id res chain seq x y z
N MET A 1 41.92 80.19 -83.66
CA MET A 1 42.19 79.41 -82.44
C MET A 1 41.01 79.60 -81.50
N ALA A 2 39.97 78.81 -81.65
CA ALA A 2 38.88 78.69 -80.67
C ALA A 2 38.54 77.20 -80.62
N THR A 3 38.87 76.60 -79.49
CA THR A 3 38.79 75.17 -79.22
C THR A 3 37.32 74.77 -79.12
N GLU A 4 36.86 73.85 -79.97
CA GLU A 4 35.58 73.18 -79.75
C GLU A 4 35.73 72.26 -78.53
N THR A 5 35.10 72.64 -77.42
CA THR A 5 34.95 71.77 -76.25
C THR A 5 33.95 70.70 -76.61
N VAL A 6 34.43 69.48 -76.86
CA VAL A 6 33.59 68.29 -76.95
C VAL A 6 32.96 68.08 -75.57
N GLU A 7 31.72 68.55 -75.39
CA GLU A 7 30.91 68.19 -74.23
C GLU A 7 30.59 66.69 -74.33
N HIS A 8 31.41 65.87 -73.68
CA HIS A 8 31.06 64.49 -73.40
C HIS A 8 29.92 64.48 -72.36
N ALA A 9 28.68 64.50 -72.84
CA ALA A 9 27.53 64.20 -72.01
C ALA A 9 27.71 62.79 -71.41
N ALA A 10 27.82 62.70 -70.08
CA ALA A 10 28.08 61.43 -69.39
C ALA A 10 26.91 60.42 -69.51
N SER A 11 25.69 60.90 -69.81
CA SER A 11 24.48 60.13 -70.06
C SER A 11 23.43 61.04 -70.71
N ALA A 12 22.45 60.48 -71.44
CA ALA A 12 21.30 61.22 -71.97
C ALA A 12 20.43 61.89 -70.88
N CYS A 13 20.70 61.57 -69.61
CA CYS A 13 19.93 62.00 -68.45
C CYS A 13 20.68 62.99 -67.54
N VAL A 14 21.89 63.41 -67.94
CA VAL A 14 22.71 64.42 -67.26
C VAL A 14 22.91 65.59 -68.22
N GLY A 15 22.46 66.78 -67.83
CA GLY A 15 22.62 67.99 -68.62
C GLY A 15 24.06 68.52 -68.62
N PRO A 16 24.38 69.50 -69.49
CA PRO A 16 25.73 70.08 -69.62
C PRO A 16 26.34 70.62 -68.31
N SER A 17 25.49 71.07 -67.38
CA SER A 17 25.86 71.58 -66.05
C SER A 17 25.94 70.49 -64.97
N GLY A 18 25.77 69.22 -65.33
CA GLY A 18 25.70 68.11 -64.38
C GLY A 18 24.33 67.95 -63.69
N SER A 19 23.34 68.78 -64.00
CA SER A 19 21.98 68.67 -63.45
C SER A 19 21.21 67.55 -64.12
N ALA A 20 20.41 66.82 -63.35
CA ALA A 20 19.52 65.79 -63.90
C ALA A 20 18.46 66.39 -64.85
N ILE A 21 18.28 65.76 -66.01
CA ILE A 21 17.20 66.10 -66.95
C ILE A 21 15.96 65.27 -66.57
N GLY A 22 14.88 65.95 -66.18
CA GLY A 22 13.61 65.29 -65.81
C GLY A 22 13.66 64.59 -64.45
N MET A 23 13.04 63.40 -64.35
CA MET A 23 13.10 62.54 -63.18
C MET A 23 14.26 61.53 -63.34
N PRO A 24 15.47 61.82 -62.84
CA PRO A 24 16.67 61.01 -63.07
C PRO A 24 16.52 59.52 -62.71
N GLN A 25 15.64 59.19 -61.77
CA GLN A 25 15.35 57.83 -61.32
C GLN A 25 14.62 56.95 -62.35
N LEU A 26 14.02 57.53 -63.40
CA LEU A 26 13.31 56.79 -64.47
C LEU A 26 14.11 56.73 -65.78
N CYS A 27 15.35 57.19 -65.77
CA CYS A 27 16.20 57.15 -66.95
C CYS A 27 16.65 55.73 -67.29
N ALA A 28 16.38 55.30 -68.54
CA ALA A 28 16.69 53.95 -69.02
C ALA A 28 18.20 53.63 -69.03
N ASP A 29 19.08 54.63 -69.14
CA ASP A 29 20.54 54.42 -69.15
C ASP A 29 21.07 53.83 -67.82
N TRP A 30 20.44 54.12 -66.69
CA TRP A 30 20.90 53.67 -65.36
C TRP A 30 20.30 52.31 -64.95
N ILE A 31 19.18 51.90 -65.55
CA ILE A 31 18.45 50.69 -65.20
C ILE A 31 19.31 49.41 -65.32
N PRO A 32 20.10 49.18 -66.39
CA PRO A 32 20.92 47.97 -66.52
C PRO A 32 21.95 47.80 -65.40
N ASN A 33 22.60 48.90 -64.98
CA ASN A 33 23.58 48.88 -63.88
C ASN A 33 22.89 48.57 -62.53
N GLN A 34 21.72 49.16 -62.28
CA GLN A 34 20.93 48.85 -61.08
C GLN A 34 20.47 47.38 -61.06
N ILE A 35 20.00 46.85 -62.20
CA ILE A 35 19.61 45.44 -62.33
C ILE A 35 20.82 44.52 -62.09
N PHE A 36 21.99 44.85 -62.63
CA PHE A 36 23.20 44.07 -62.41
C PHE A 36 23.53 43.94 -60.92
N TRP A 37 23.60 45.06 -60.19
CA TRP A 37 23.87 45.02 -58.74
C TRP A 37 22.74 44.41 -57.93
N LEU A 38 21.49 44.57 -58.35
CA LEU A 38 20.35 43.88 -57.74
C LEU A 38 20.51 42.36 -57.85
N LEU A 39 20.85 41.84 -59.03
CA LEU A 39 21.08 40.40 -59.22
C LEU A 39 22.29 39.90 -58.43
N VAL A 40 23.38 40.66 -58.41
CA VAL A 40 24.59 40.31 -57.63
C VAL A 40 24.26 40.25 -56.14
N THR A 41 23.62 41.28 -55.59
CA THR A 41 23.26 41.32 -54.16
C THR A 41 22.24 40.27 -53.80
N LEU A 42 21.23 40.03 -54.65
CA LEU A 42 20.26 38.94 -54.48
C LEU A 42 20.95 37.57 -54.47
N ALA A 43 21.88 37.32 -55.40
CA ALA A 43 22.62 36.07 -55.45
C ALA A 43 23.49 35.87 -54.21
N VAL A 44 24.15 36.93 -53.72
CA VAL A 44 24.93 36.89 -52.48
C VAL A 44 24.04 36.59 -51.28
N ILE A 45 22.92 37.30 -51.11
CA ILE A 45 21.97 37.06 -50.02
C ILE A 45 21.41 35.64 -50.10
N PHE A 46 21.01 35.18 -51.29
CA PHE A 46 20.52 33.82 -51.51
C PHE A 46 21.56 32.77 -51.11
N PHE A 47 22.82 32.98 -51.47
CA PHE A 47 23.90 32.07 -51.11
C PHE A 47 24.13 32.06 -49.59
N VAL A 48 24.13 33.22 -48.94
CA VAL A 48 24.26 33.31 -47.47
C VAL A 48 23.08 32.62 -46.77
N LEU A 49 21.86 32.85 -47.22
CA LEU A 49 20.67 32.23 -46.62
C LEU A 49 20.69 30.70 -46.81
N SER A 50 20.93 30.24 -48.04
CA SER A 50 20.94 28.81 -48.37
C SER A 50 22.08 28.04 -47.70
N ARG A 51 23.26 28.66 -47.56
CA ARG A 51 24.45 27.97 -47.04
C ARG A 51 24.76 28.20 -45.57
N VAL A 52 24.21 29.25 -44.96
CA VAL A 52 24.51 29.61 -43.56
C VAL A 52 23.25 29.71 -42.71
N ALA A 53 22.25 30.51 -43.11
CA ALA A 53 21.10 30.76 -42.25
C ALA A 53 20.15 29.56 -42.13
N LEU A 54 19.70 29.01 -43.25
CA LEU A 54 18.81 27.83 -43.28
C LEU A 54 19.42 26.60 -42.61
N PRO A 55 20.69 26.19 -42.85
CA PRO A 55 21.25 25.02 -42.19
C PRO A 55 21.38 25.20 -40.67
N ARG A 56 21.65 26.41 -40.17
CA ARG A 56 21.66 26.67 -38.72
C ARG A 56 20.28 26.59 -38.09
N ILE A 57 19.24 27.05 -38.78
CA ILE A 57 17.86 26.92 -38.29
C ILE A 57 17.45 25.44 -38.28
N ALA A 58 17.80 24.70 -39.34
CA ALA A 58 17.52 23.27 -39.43
C ALA A 58 18.22 22.48 -38.31
N SER A 59 19.47 22.82 -37.96
CA SER A 59 20.18 22.15 -36.86
C SER A 59 19.52 22.38 -35.51
N VAL A 60 19.08 23.61 -35.21
CA VAL A 60 18.38 23.94 -33.95
C VAL A 60 17.03 23.22 -33.88
N LEU A 61 16.31 23.15 -35.00
CA LEU A 61 15.03 22.43 -35.05
C LEU A 61 15.23 20.93 -34.85
N ALA A 62 16.25 20.34 -35.49
CA ALA A 62 16.61 18.93 -35.32
C ALA A 62 17.02 18.62 -33.87
N GLU A 63 17.81 19.49 -33.24
CA GLU A 63 18.20 19.35 -31.83
C GLU A 63 16.98 19.38 -30.92
N ARG A 64 16.09 20.36 -31.08
CA ARG A 64 14.84 20.44 -30.30
C ARG A 64 13.95 19.22 -30.49
N SER A 65 13.76 18.78 -31.73
CA SER A 65 12.98 17.58 -32.03
C SER A 65 13.62 16.35 -31.37
N GLY A 66 14.94 16.22 -31.44
CA GLY A 66 15.69 15.13 -30.82
C GLY A 66 15.53 15.10 -29.31
N THR A 67 15.69 16.24 -28.65
CA THR A 67 15.49 16.37 -27.20
C THR A 67 14.07 16.02 -26.79
N ILE A 68 13.05 16.54 -27.49
CA ILE A 68 11.64 16.23 -27.20
C ILE A 68 11.38 14.74 -27.35
N THR A 69 11.84 14.11 -28.44
CA THR A 69 11.65 12.66 -28.65
C THR A 69 12.36 11.85 -27.56
N ASN A 70 13.58 12.24 -27.18
CA ASN A 70 14.31 11.58 -26.11
C ASN A 70 13.62 11.72 -24.75
N ASP A 71 13.11 12.91 -24.43
CA ASP A 71 12.40 13.17 -23.18
C ASP A 71 11.07 12.39 -23.12
N ILE A 72 10.36 12.29 -24.25
CA ILE A 72 9.15 11.46 -24.37
C ILE A 72 9.49 9.99 -24.14
N ALA A 73 10.53 9.47 -24.80
CA ALA A 73 10.95 8.08 -24.62
C ALA A 73 11.37 7.77 -23.19
N ALA A 74 12.10 8.69 -22.54
CA ALA A 74 12.48 8.58 -21.14
C ALA A 74 11.25 8.62 -20.21
N ALA A 75 10.28 9.49 -20.48
CA ALA A 75 9.03 9.57 -19.72
C ALA A 75 8.19 8.29 -19.86
N GLU A 76 8.12 7.71 -21.06
CA GLU A 76 7.43 6.44 -21.30
C GLU A 76 8.10 5.28 -20.56
N ASP A 77 9.43 5.18 -20.59
CA ASP A 77 10.19 4.16 -19.85
C ASP A 77 9.99 4.29 -18.33
N LEU A 78 10.03 5.53 -17.81
CA LEU A 78 9.73 5.79 -16.39
C LEU A 78 8.29 5.42 -16.03
N LYS A 79 7.32 5.70 -16.91
CA LYS A 79 5.92 5.31 -16.71
C LYS A 79 5.76 3.79 -16.69
N LEU A 80 6.42 3.07 -17.60
CA LEU A 80 6.38 1.60 -17.64
C LEU A 80 7.02 1.00 -16.38
N LYS A 81 8.16 1.55 -15.93
CA LYS A 81 8.80 1.14 -14.67
C LYS A 81 7.91 1.39 -13.46
N ALA A 82 7.23 2.54 -13.41
CA ALA A 82 6.28 2.85 -12.33
C ALA A 82 5.10 1.86 -12.33
N GLN A 83 4.50 1.58 -13.49
CA GLN A 83 3.41 0.61 -13.61
C GLN A 83 3.85 -0.81 -13.22
N ALA A 84 5.05 -1.24 -13.64
CA ALA A 84 5.60 -2.53 -13.26
C ALA A 84 5.86 -2.62 -11.75
N ALA A 85 6.37 -1.56 -11.13
CA ALA A 85 6.59 -1.48 -9.69
C ALA A 85 5.27 -1.49 -8.91
N GLU A 86 4.25 -0.77 -9.39
CA GLU A 86 2.90 -0.76 -8.82
C GLU A 86 2.28 -2.17 -8.86
N ALA A 87 2.33 -2.84 -10.02
CA ALA A 87 1.82 -4.21 -10.15
C ALA A 87 2.57 -5.20 -9.25
N ALA A 88 3.89 -5.06 -9.12
CA ALA A 88 4.69 -5.89 -8.22
C ALA A 88 4.34 -5.63 -6.74
N TYR A 89 4.12 -4.37 -6.37
CA TYR A 89 3.70 -3.98 -5.03
C TYR A 89 2.31 -4.51 -4.69
N GLU A 90 1.33 -4.36 -5.59
CA GLU A 90 -0.02 -4.89 -5.39
C GLU A 90 -0.02 -6.41 -5.25
N LYS A 91 0.78 -7.10 -6.07
CA LYS A 91 0.96 -8.55 -5.95
C LYS A 91 1.56 -8.93 -4.59
N ALA A 92 2.64 -8.28 -4.17
CA ALA A 92 3.25 -8.54 -2.87
C ALA A 92 2.28 -8.28 -1.71
N LEU A 93 1.43 -7.25 -1.81
CA LEU A 93 0.40 -6.96 -0.81
C LEU A 93 -0.68 -8.04 -0.77
N ALA A 94 -1.12 -8.54 -1.93
CA ALA A 94 -2.10 -9.62 -2.02
C ALA A 94 -1.52 -10.94 -1.48
N ASP A 95 -0.27 -11.26 -1.81
CA ASP A 95 0.43 -12.44 -1.32
C ASP A 95 0.59 -12.36 0.21
N ALA A 96 1.04 -11.22 0.74
CA ALA A 96 1.19 -11.00 2.18
C ALA A 96 -0.15 -11.11 2.94
N ARG A 97 -1.26 -10.59 2.39
CA ARG A 97 -2.59 -10.76 2.97
C ARG A 97 -3.03 -12.21 2.99
N THR A 98 -2.74 -12.95 1.92
CA THR A 98 -3.06 -14.38 1.81
C THR A 98 -2.25 -15.19 2.83
N GLU A 99 -0.97 -14.89 2.97
CA GLU A 99 -0.08 -15.54 3.94
C GLU A 99 -0.49 -15.23 5.38
N ALA A 100 -0.80 -13.97 5.69
CA ALA A 100 -1.33 -13.59 7.00
C ALA A 100 -2.65 -14.32 7.33
N ALA A 101 -3.56 -14.45 6.36
CA ALA A 101 -4.79 -15.20 6.55
C ALA A 101 -4.54 -16.70 6.79
N LYS A 102 -3.57 -17.29 6.10
CA LYS A 102 -3.14 -18.68 6.34
C LYS A 102 -2.57 -18.86 7.74
N ILE A 103 -1.64 -17.99 8.16
CA ILE A 103 -1.04 -18.04 9.51
C ILE A 103 -2.14 -17.94 10.58
N VAL A 104 -3.10 -17.03 10.42
CA VAL A 104 -4.22 -16.90 11.37
C VAL A 104 -5.10 -18.16 11.39
N ALA A 105 -5.36 -18.77 10.24
CA ALA A 105 -6.14 -20.00 10.16
C ALA A 105 -5.41 -21.18 10.81
N GLU A 106 -4.11 -21.34 10.53
CA GLU A 106 -3.25 -22.37 11.12
C GLU A 106 -3.15 -22.21 12.63
N ALA A 107 -2.86 -21.00 13.12
CA ALA A 107 -2.80 -20.71 14.56
C ALA A 107 -4.13 -20.99 15.26
N LYS A 108 -5.27 -20.65 14.64
CA LYS A 108 -6.59 -20.98 15.20
C LYS A 108 -6.84 -22.48 15.26
N ALA A 109 -6.44 -23.22 14.23
CA ALA A 109 -6.57 -24.67 14.21
C ALA A 109 -5.72 -25.32 15.32
N GLU A 110 -4.47 -24.87 15.47
CA GLU A 110 -3.55 -25.34 16.51
C GLU A 110 -4.09 -25.05 17.92
N ILE A 111 -4.50 -23.79 18.17
CA ILE A 111 -5.13 -23.40 19.44
C ILE A 111 -6.36 -24.24 19.74
N GLN A 112 -7.22 -24.50 18.75
CA GLN A 112 -8.41 -25.32 18.97
C GLN A 112 -8.05 -26.75 19.36
N THR A 113 -7.06 -27.35 18.67
CA THR A 113 -6.61 -28.70 19.01
C THR A 113 -5.96 -28.80 20.39
N GLU A 114 -5.18 -27.80 20.80
CA GLU A 114 -4.62 -27.73 22.15
C GLU A 114 -5.71 -27.53 23.20
N LEU A 115 -6.67 -26.65 22.93
CA LEU A 115 -7.81 -26.39 23.81
C LEU A 115 -8.64 -27.66 24.02
N ASP A 116 -8.97 -28.38 22.95
CA ASP A 116 -9.74 -29.63 23.03
C ASP A 116 -8.98 -30.70 23.84
N ALA A 117 -7.66 -30.80 23.65
CA ALA A 117 -6.83 -31.73 24.41
C ALA A 117 -6.76 -31.36 25.90
N GLU A 118 -6.65 -30.08 26.23
CA GLU A 118 -6.60 -29.62 27.62
C GLU A 118 -7.95 -29.72 28.31
N LEU A 119 -9.05 -29.44 27.60
CA LEU A 119 -10.41 -29.69 28.08
C LEU A 119 -10.63 -31.17 28.40
N ALA A 120 -10.21 -32.08 27.50
CA ALA A 120 -10.34 -33.51 27.76
C ALA A 120 -9.54 -33.97 29.00
N LYS A 121 -8.36 -33.40 29.24
CA LYS A 121 -7.59 -33.66 30.47
C LYS A 121 -8.31 -33.09 31.70
N ALA A 122 -8.78 -31.86 31.62
CA ALA A 122 -9.50 -31.19 32.70
C ALA A 122 -10.76 -31.98 33.10
N ASP A 123 -11.56 -32.41 32.12
CA ASP A 123 -12.74 -33.24 32.35
C ASP A 123 -12.40 -34.56 33.04
N LYS A 124 -11.30 -35.20 32.65
CA LYS A 124 -10.83 -36.43 33.31
C LYS A 124 -10.47 -36.18 34.77
N VAL A 125 -9.69 -35.13 35.06
CA VAL A 125 -9.30 -34.77 36.43
C VAL A 125 -10.52 -34.38 37.27
N ILE A 126 -11.47 -33.64 36.71
CA ILE A 126 -12.73 -33.29 37.38
C ILE A 126 -13.51 -34.56 37.70
N SER A 127 -13.66 -35.48 36.74
CA SER A 127 -14.37 -36.74 36.97
C SER A 127 -13.71 -37.60 38.06
N GLU A 128 -12.38 -37.70 38.07
CA GLU A 128 -11.62 -38.41 39.10
C GLU A 128 -11.85 -37.77 40.48
N LYS A 129 -11.72 -36.44 40.59
CA LYS A 129 -11.99 -35.71 41.84
C LYS A 129 -13.42 -35.83 42.31
N THR A 130 -14.40 -35.82 41.40
CA THR A 130 -15.81 -36.00 41.76
C THR A 130 -16.03 -37.39 42.33
N ALA A 131 -15.48 -38.43 41.71
CA ALA A 131 -15.57 -39.79 42.24
C ALA A 131 -14.90 -39.94 43.62
N GLU A 132 -13.71 -39.36 43.81
CA GLU A 132 -13.04 -39.32 45.13
C GLU A 132 -13.89 -38.61 46.18
N SER A 133 -14.48 -37.46 45.80
CA SER A 133 -15.35 -36.69 46.70
C SER A 133 -16.62 -37.44 47.05
N GLU A 134 -17.22 -38.19 46.12
CA GLU A 134 -18.38 -39.04 46.38
C GLU A 134 -18.07 -40.15 47.38
N VAL A 135 -16.89 -40.79 47.26
CA VAL A 135 -16.44 -41.80 48.23
C VAL A 135 -16.22 -41.17 49.61
N ALA A 136 -15.53 -40.03 49.69
CA ALA A 136 -15.31 -39.34 50.96
C ALA A 136 -16.63 -38.88 51.62
N ILE A 137 -17.59 -38.39 50.83
CA ILE A 137 -18.92 -38.03 51.32
C ILE A 137 -19.67 -39.27 51.83
N ALA A 138 -19.58 -40.40 51.14
CA ALA A 138 -20.18 -41.65 51.59
C ALA A 138 -19.58 -42.12 52.93
N GLU A 139 -18.26 -42.08 53.09
CA GLU A 139 -17.58 -42.41 54.35
C GLU A 139 -17.98 -41.47 55.49
N ILE A 140 -18.03 -40.16 55.24
CA ILE A 140 -18.49 -39.17 56.24
C ILE A 140 -19.95 -39.45 56.62
N ARG A 141 -20.80 -39.78 55.64
CA ARG A 141 -22.21 -40.11 55.89
C ARG A 141 -22.34 -41.37 56.75
N ASP A 142 -21.59 -42.42 56.45
CA ASP A 142 -21.59 -43.67 57.22
C ASP A 142 -21.04 -43.46 58.63
N GLY A 143 -19.99 -42.66 58.78
CA GLY A 143 -19.45 -42.23 60.07
C GLY A 143 -20.44 -41.41 60.88
N ALA A 144 -21.10 -40.44 60.26
CA ALA A 144 -22.13 -39.61 60.90
C ALA A 144 -23.31 -40.45 61.39
N VAL A 145 -23.77 -41.42 60.59
CA VAL A 145 -24.86 -42.33 61.00
C VAL A 145 -24.47 -43.16 62.24
N LYS A 146 -23.23 -43.65 62.31
CA LYS A 146 -22.72 -44.35 63.50
C LYS A 146 -22.66 -43.43 64.72
N SER A 147 -22.05 -42.27 64.59
CA SER A 147 -21.95 -41.28 65.68
C SER A 147 -23.32 -40.84 66.18
N VAL A 148 -24.29 -40.61 65.29
CA VAL A 148 -25.67 -40.30 65.66
C VAL A 148 -26.32 -41.47 66.40
N SER A 149 -26.09 -42.71 65.97
CA SER A 149 -26.61 -43.90 66.65
C SER A 149 -26.06 -44.04 68.07
N ASP A 150 -24.76 -43.79 68.25
CA ASP A 150 -24.10 -43.92 69.55
C ASP A 150 -24.54 -42.80 70.50
N VAL A 151 -24.56 -41.54 70.04
CA VAL A 151 -25.11 -40.41 70.81
C VAL A 151 -26.58 -40.64 71.17
N ALA A 152 -27.39 -41.20 70.27
CA ALA A 152 -28.79 -41.51 70.54
C ALA A 152 -28.95 -42.61 71.60
N LYS A 153 -28.11 -43.65 71.60
CA LYS A 153 -28.11 -44.70 72.64
C LYS A 153 -27.69 -44.14 73.99
N ASP A 154 -26.62 -43.35 74.03
CA ASP A 154 -26.11 -42.74 75.26
C ASP A 154 -27.14 -41.78 75.86
N THR A 155 -27.68 -40.88 75.03
CA THR A 155 -28.72 -39.93 75.46
C THR A 155 -29.98 -40.65 75.94
N ALA A 156 -30.45 -41.68 75.24
CA ALA A 156 -31.62 -42.46 75.66
C ALA A 156 -31.37 -43.22 76.98
N GLY A 157 -30.16 -43.76 77.17
CA GLY A 157 -29.74 -44.40 78.41
C GLY A 157 -29.73 -43.43 79.60
N GLU A 158 -29.15 -42.24 79.42
CA GLU A 158 -29.13 -41.19 80.43
C GLU A 158 -30.54 -40.70 80.78
N ILE A 159 -31.42 -40.51 79.79
CA ILE A 159 -32.81 -40.13 80.03
C ILE A 159 -33.54 -41.20 80.85
N VAL A 160 -33.43 -42.49 80.50
CA VAL A 160 -34.07 -43.58 81.26
C VAL A 160 -33.56 -43.66 82.70
N ALA A 161 -32.27 -43.42 82.92
CA ALA A 161 -31.67 -43.36 84.25
C ALA A 161 -32.17 -42.14 85.06
N ALA A 162 -32.29 -40.97 84.42
CA ALA A 162 -32.79 -39.74 85.05
C ALA A 162 -34.27 -39.87 85.50
N PHE A 163 -35.08 -40.64 84.79
CA PHE A 163 -36.47 -40.95 85.16
C PHE A 163 -36.63 -42.12 86.15
N GLY A 164 -35.52 -42.64 86.71
CA GLY A 164 -35.54 -43.66 87.76
C GLY A 164 -35.71 -45.10 87.29
N GLY A 165 -35.60 -45.37 85.99
CA GLY A 165 -35.61 -46.71 85.41
C GLY A 165 -34.22 -47.36 85.40
N LYS A 166 -34.14 -48.69 85.48
CA LYS A 166 -32.90 -49.41 85.16
C LYS A 166 -32.77 -49.49 83.64
N ALA A 167 -31.83 -48.74 83.07
CA ALA A 167 -31.52 -48.81 81.64
C ALA A 167 -30.89 -50.17 81.32
N ASP A 168 -31.70 -51.11 80.82
CA ASP A 168 -31.16 -52.33 80.22
C ASP A 168 -30.58 -51.99 78.84
N ALA A 169 -29.24 -52.03 78.74
CA ALA A 169 -28.51 -51.64 77.55
C ALA A 169 -28.94 -52.41 76.28
N LYS A 170 -29.43 -53.66 76.40
CA LYS A 170 -29.89 -54.44 75.25
C LYS A 170 -31.23 -53.91 74.75
N THR A 171 -32.16 -53.57 75.65
CA THR A 171 -33.48 -53.04 75.27
C THR A 171 -33.38 -51.64 74.65
N VAL A 172 -32.55 -50.75 75.21
CA VAL A 172 -32.33 -49.39 74.68
C VAL A 172 -31.67 -49.45 73.31
N THR A 173 -30.63 -50.28 73.14
CA THR A 173 -29.95 -50.46 71.85
C THR A 173 -30.90 -51.03 70.78
N ALA A 174 -31.76 -51.99 71.15
CA ALA A 174 -32.75 -52.57 70.24
C ALA A 174 -33.81 -51.54 69.80
N ALA A 175 -34.33 -50.73 70.73
CA ALA A 175 -35.34 -49.71 70.44
C ALA A 175 -34.80 -48.57 69.57
N VAL A 176 -33.59 -48.08 69.84
CA VAL A 176 -32.93 -47.04 69.03
C VAL A 176 -32.63 -47.56 67.63
N THR A 177 -32.12 -48.79 67.51
CA THR A 177 -31.83 -49.40 66.20
C THR A 177 -33.10 -49.62 65.36
N ALA A 178 -34.21 -50.01 65.99
CA ALA A 178 -35.50 -50.16 65.31
C ALA A 178 -36.05 -48.82 64.79
N ARG A 179 -35.84 -47.72 65.54
CA ARG A 179 -36.25 -46.37 65.11
C ARG A 179 -35.35 -45.76 64.05
N MET A 180 -34.07 -46.12 64.01
CA MET A 180 -33.16 -45.67 62.96
C MET A 180 -33.32 -46.39 61.61
N LYS A 181 -33.97 -47.56 61.59
CA LYS A 181 -34.29 -48.32 60.37
C LYS A 181 -35.71 -48.05 59.82
N GLY A 182 -36.48 -47.20 60.50
CA GLY A 182 -37.86 -46.85 60.17
C GLY A 182 -37.98 -45.77 59.11
#